data_AF-A0AAD7UWE6-F1
#
_entry.id   AF-A0AAD7UWE6-F1
#
_cell.length_a   1.000
_cell.length_b   1.000
_cell.length_c   1.000
_cell.angle_alpha   90.00
_cell.angle_beta   90.00
_cell.angle_gamma   90.00
#
_symmetry.space_group_name_H-M   'P 1'
#
loop_
_entity.id
_entity.type
_entity.pdbx_description
1 polymer ?
#
loop_
_entity_poly.entity_id
_entity_poly.type
_entity_poly.pdbx_seq_one_letter_code
_entity_poly.pdbx_strand_id
1 'polypeptide(L)'
;MSDTTPTDHCTHIGGCNPTHLKIMDVRKTFGSKKVKRNTETTELLTIHDTSFASDIVLDNNHDDDAVAGSLLPSSVVPKMNADATTTKDMYDVHSIVSHTVLETLLLDKFVDSNGQLKKSVVPYDESTFVTDKFRKAYEKNDQHCCKILVYALYLMALFVKIQNLKAARDHRMHRAIKYATSLMITNLKERYTDNPAMQVPCTFTCHSHQS
;
A
#
# COMPACT_ATOMS: atom_id res chain seq x y z
N MET A 1 49.12 -61.62 44.44
CA MET A 1 48.08 -60.79 43.78
C MET A 1 47.36 -60.06 44.88
N SER A 2 47.41 -58.75 44.77
CA SER A 2 46.93 -57.75 45.72
C SER A 2 45.44 -57.92 45.97
N ASP A 3 45.00 -57.83 47.23
CA ASP A 3 43.91 -56.91 47.57
C ASP A 3 43.83 -56.64 49.08
N THR A 4 43.60 -55.37 49.34
CA THR A 4 43.71 -54.59 50.56
C THR A 4 42.48 -54.73 51.47
N THR A 5 42.73 -54.79 52.78
CA THR A 5 41.83 -54.38 53.88
C THR A 5 41.60 -52.84 53.85
N PRO A 6 40.81 -52.16 54.72
CA PRO A 6 39.96 -52.60 55.83
C PRO A 6 38.57 -51.89 55.95
N THR A 7 37.87 -52.36 56.98
CA THR A 7 36.78 -51.81 57.79
C THR A 7 36.66 -50.30 58.00
N ASP A 8 35.39 -49.91 58.16
CA ASP A 8 34.79 -48.75 58.82
C ASP A 8 35.67 -47.93 59.78
N HIS A 9 35.71 -46.62 59.55
CA HIS A 9 35.72 -45.63 60.64
C HIS A 9 35.04 -44.33 60.20
N CYS A 10 33.86 -44.08 60.78
CA CYS A 10 33.17 -42.81 60.76
C CYS A 10 33.71 -41.94 61.90
N THR A 11 34.28 -40.76 61.58
CA THR A 11 34.50 -39.67 62.54
C THR A 11 34.42 -38.30 61.85
N HIS A 12 33.86 -37.34 62.60
CA HIS A 12 33.80 -35.88 62.41
C HIS A 12 32.85 -35.33 61.33
N ILE A 13 31.67 -34.85 61.74
CA ILE A 13 31.36 -33.48 62.24
C ILE A 13 31.47 -32.42 61.14
N GLY A 14 30.30 -31.97 60.70
CA GLY A 14 30.13 -30.78 59.87
C GLY A 14 28.66 -30.63 59.48
N GLY A 15 27.93 -29.76 60.18
CA GLY A 15 26.48 -29.60 60.05
C GLY A 15 26.05 -29.17 58.64
N CYS A 16 25.14 -29.94 58.05
CA CYS A 16 24.42 -29.57 56.83
C CYS A 16 23.06 -28.97 57.19
N ASN A 17 22.83 -27.75 56.71
CA ASN A 17 21.60 -26.95 56.84
C ASN A 17 20.33 -27.74 56.47
N PRO A 18 19.22 -27.62 57.24
CA PRO A 18 17.97 -28.33 57.00
C PRO A 18 17.05 -27.64 55.97
N THR A 19 17.57 -26.83 55.05
CA THR A 19 16.76 -26.08 54.08
C THR A 19 16.62 -26.73 52.70
N HIS A 20 17.28 -27.86 52.45
CA HIS A 20 17.31 -28.47 51.12
C HIS A 20 16.33 -29.64 50.89
N LEU A 21 15.32 -29.79 51.76
CA LEU A 21 14.30 -30.86 51.67
C LEU A 21 12.86 -30.34 51.60
N LYS A 22 12.65 -29.05 51.33
CA LYS A 22 11.30 -28.46 51.15
C LYS A 22 10.96 -28.00 49.72
N ILE A 23 11.86 -28.15 48.76
CA ILE A 23 11.62 -27.66 47.38
C ILE A 23 11.11 -28.77 46.44
N MET A 24 11.30 -30.04 46.76
CA MET A 24 10.86 -31.14 45.88
C MET A 24 9.40 -31.59 46.07
N ASP A 25 8.77 -31.29 47.21
CA ASP A 25 7.37 -31.69 47.47
C ASP A 25 6.31 -30.63 47.14
N VAL A 26 6.70 -29.42 46.73
CA VAL A 26 5.74 -28.40 46.25
C VAL A 26 5.41 -28.57 44.76
N ARG A 27 6.22 -29.35 44.02
CA ARG A 27 6.04 -29.56 42.57
C ARG A 27 5.02 -30.65 42.20
N LYS A 28 4.46 -31.38 43.16
CA LYS A 28 3.45 -32.44 42.90
C LYS A 28 2.00 -32.05 43.20
N THR A 29 1.73 -30.90 43.83
CA THR A 29 0.36 -30.53 44.27
C THR A 29 -0.25 -29.31 43.55
N PHE A 30 0.43 -28.72 42.57
CA PHE A 30 -0.12 -27.60 41.77
C PHE A 30 -0.28 -27.91 40.29
N GLY A 31 -0.62 -29.17 39.97
CA GLY A 31 -0.96 -29.63 38.62
C GLY A 31 -2.33 -29.19 38.07
N SER A 32 -3.13 -28.41 38.83
CA SER A 32 -4.51 -28.05 38.40
C SER A 32 -4.79 -26.55 38.30
N LYS A 33 -3.82 -25.66 38.58
CA LYS A 33 -4.03 -24.20 38.45
C LYS A 33 -3.48 -23.56 37.17
N LYS A 34 -2.75 -24.33 36.34
CA LYS A 34 -2.24 -23.84 35.04
C LYS A 34 -3.15 -24.16 33.85
N VAL A 35 -4.11 -25.07 34.00
CA VAL A 35 -5.11 -25.35 32.94
C VAL A 35 -6.35 -24.48 33.09
N LYS A 36 -6.76 -24.11 34.31
CA LYS A 36 -7.95 -23.27 34.53
C LYS A 36 -7.79 -21.79 34.16
N ARG A 37 -6.56 -21.25 34.16
CA ARG A 37 -6.31 -19.88 33.68
C ARG A 37 -6.27 -19.76 32.15
N ASN A 38 -6.10 -20.86 31.42
CA ASN A 38 -6.05 -20.83 29.96
C ASN A 38 -7.42 -21.05 29.30
N THR A 39 -8.43 -21.54 30.02
CA THR A 39 -9.81 -21.65 29.51
C THR A 39 -10.68 -20.44 29.81
N GLU A 40 -10.42 -19.69 30.88
CA GLU A 40 -11.20 -18.47 31.20
C GLU A 40 -10.78 -17.25 30.34
N THR A 41 -9.64 -17.29 29.66
CA THR A 41 -9.23 -16.24 28.69
C THR A 41 -9.68 -16.51 27.26
N THR A 42 -10.23 -17.70 26.97
CA THR A 42 -10.69 -18.07 25.62
C THR A 42 -12.21 -17.95 25.42
N GLU A 43 -12.98 -17.67 26.46
CA GLU A 43 -14.45 -17.50 26.35
C GLU A 43 -14.93 -16.04 26.48
N LEU A 44 -14.07 -15.11 26.86
CA LEU A 44 -14.35 -13.66 26.86
C LEU A 44 -13.94 -12.94 25.57
N LEU A 45 -13.60 -13.69 24.54
CA LEU A 45 -13.59 -13.21 23.15
C LEU A 45 -14.83 -13.75 22.44
N THR A 46 -16.00 -13.57 23.06
CA THR A 46 -17.25 -13.53 22.30
C THR A 46 -17.15 -12.28 21.44
N ILE A 47 -16.79 -12.52 20.18
CA ILE A 47 -16.77 -11.54 19.12
C ILE A 47 -18.12 -10.83 19.16
N HIS A 48 -18.13 -9.56 19.55
CA HIS A 48 -19.23 -8.67 19.22
C HIS A 48 -19.13 -8.44 17.71
N ASP A 49 -19.55 -9.45 16.96
CA ASP A 49 -19.60 -9.44 15.50
C ASP A 49 -20.82 -8.63 15.08
N THR A 50 -20.71 -7.31 15.23
CA THR A 50 -21.52 -6.37 14.46
C THR A 50 -20.77 -5.88 13.22
N SER A 51 -19.64 -6.50 12.88
CA SER A 51 -18.84 -6.11 11.72
C SER A 51 -19.29 -6.75 10.38
N PHE A 52 -20.32 -7.59 10.39
CA PHE A 52 -20.96 -8.10 9.15
C PHE A 52 -22.21 -7.32 8.73
N ALA A 53 -22.46 -6.14 9.31
CA ALA A 53 -23.55 -5.25 8.89
C ALA A 53 -23.09 -3.95 8.23
N SER A 54 -21.85 -3.90 7.70
CA SER A 54 -21.38 -2.74 6.93
C SER A 54 -21.60 -2.88 5.41
N ASP A 55 -22.08 -4.03 4.93
CA ASP A 55 -22.29 -4.32 3.50
C ASP A 55 -23.64 -3.86 2.94
N ILE A 56 -24.33 -2.93 3.63
CA ILE A 56 -25.37 -2.12 3.02
C ILE A 56 -25.14 -0.66 3.42
N VAL A 57 -24.11 -0.05 2.82
CA VAL A 57 -24.11 1.40 2.66
C VAL A 57 -25.09 1.72 1.53
N LEU A 58 -26.35 1.87 1.88
CA LEU A 58 -27.27 2.74 1.15
C LEU A 58 -26.80 4.17 1.41
N ASP A 59 -25.89 4.67 0.58
CA ASP A 59 -25.47 6.07 0.64
C ASP A 59 -26.57 6.93 0.01
N ASN A 60 -27.54 7.29 0.84
CA ASN A 60 -28.50 8.34 0.55
C ASN A 60 -27.82 9.70 0.78
N ASN A 61 -27.57 10.41 -0.32
CA ASN A 61 -27.47 11.87 -0.44
C ASN A 61 -27.02 12.66 0.79
N HIS A 62 -25.75 13.08 0.78
CA HIS A 62 -25.36 14.36 1.37
C HIS A 62 -24.69 15.24 0.31
N ASP A 63 -25.48 16.19 -0.20
CA ASP A 63 -24.98 17.43 -0.78
C ASP A 63 -24.29 18.23 0.33
N ASP A 64 -22.96 18.21 0.37
CA ASP A 64 -22.17 19.22 1.05
C ASP A 64 -21.22 19.85 0.03
N ASP A 65 -21.67 21.02 -0.43
CA ASP A 65 -20.89 21.99 -1.17
C ASP A 65 -19.76 22.57 -0.29
N ALA A 66 -18.64 22.87 -0.92
CA ALA A 66 -17.54 23.71 -0.43
C ALA A 66 -16.69 23.24 0.78
N VAL A 67 -15.74 22.33 0.55
CA VAL A 67 -14.33 22.55 0.93
C VAL A 67 -13.42 22.02 -0.18
N ALA A 68 -12.76 22.91 -0.90
CA ALA A 68 -11.68 22.60 -1.85
C ALA A 68 -10.40 22.14 -1.12
N GLY A 69 -10.53 21.11 -0.28
CA GLY A 69 -9.45 20.40 0.38
C GLY A 69 -9.21 19.08 -0.35
N SER A 70 -7.95 18.69 -0.49
CA SER A 70 -7.49 17.53 -1.29
C SER A 70 -8.42 16.32 -1.18
N LEU A 71 -9.30 16.15 -2.19
CA LEU A 71 -10.13 14.96 -2.39
C LEU A 71 -9.21 13.85 -2.91
N LEU A 72 -8.41 13.30 -2.00
CA LEU A 72 -7.67 12.07 -2.28
C LEU A 72 -8.68 10.94 -2.49
N PRO A 73 -8.50 10.12 -3.52
CA PRO A 73 -9.46 9.07 -3.82
C PRO A 73 -9.48 8.05 -2.66
N SER A 74 -10.67 7.73 -2.15
CA SER A 74 -10.86 6.72 -1.11
C SER A 74 -10.72 5.28 -1.62
N SER A 75 -10.66 5.10 -2.94
CA SER A 75 -10.60 3.82 -3.63
C SER A 75 -9.52 3.83 -4.72
N VAL A 76 -9.05 2.63 -5.07
CA VAL A 76 -8.14 2.39 -6.20
C VAL A 76 -8.80 2.75 -7.53
N VAL A 77 -10.13 2.60 -7.59
CA VAL A 77 -10.92 2.91 -8.78
C VAL A 77 -11.46 4.34 -8.64
N PRO A 78 -11.36 5.17 -9.70
CA PRO A 78 -11.97 6.49 -9.70
C PRO A 78 -13.49 6.41 -9.41
N LYS A 79 -14.05 7.47 -8.82
CA LYS A 79 -15.47 7.51 -8.46
C LYS A 79 -16.33 7.30 -9.72
N MET A 80 -17.14 6.25 -9.72
CA MET A 80 -18.05 5.92 -10.81
C MET A 80 -19.35 6.71 -10.64
N ASN A 81 -19.82 7.33 -11.72
CA ASN A 81 -21.16 7.91 -11.79
C ASN A 81 -22.16 6.82 -12.21
N ALA A 82 -22.98 6.36 -11.27
CA ALA A 82 -24.00 5.33 -11.52
C ALA A 82 -25.16 5.83 -12.39
N ASP A 83 -25.41 7.15 -12.40
CA ASP A 83 -26.50 7.78 -13.13
C ASP A 83 -26.08 8.21 -14.54
N ALA A 84 -24.87 7.84 -14.97
CA ALA A 84 -24.35 8.19 -16.29
C ALA A 84 -25.20 7.56 -17.41
N THR A 85 -25.72 8.41 -18.29
CA THR A 85 -26.52 7.97 -19.46
C THR A 85 -25.64 7.46 -20.60
N THR A 86 -24.36 7.82 -20.62
CA THR A 86 -23.38 7.33 -21.59
C THR A 86 -22.16 6.73 -20.90
N THR A 87 -21.52 5.77 -21.57
CA THR A 87 -20.29 5.12 -21.06
C THR A 87 -19.14 6.09 -20.86
N LYS A 88 -19.15 7.22 -21.58
CA LYS A 88 -18.14 8.27 -21.45
C LYS A 88 -18.28 9.02 -20.13
N ASP A 89 -19.49 9.14 -19.62
CA ASP A 89 -19.80 9.94 -18.43
C ASP A 89 -19.75 9.09 -17.14
N MET A 90 -19.51 7.78 -17.26
CA MET A 90 -19.35 6.89 -16.10
C MET A 90 -18.15 7.27 -15.22
N TYR A 91 -17.10 7.83 -15.82
CA TYR A 91 -15.92 8.27 -15.09
C TYR A 91 -15.56 9.69 -15.48
N ASP A 92 -15.64 10.59 -14.50
CA ASP A 92 -15.13 11.94 -14.67
C ASP A 92 -13.60 11.92 -14.68
N VAL A 93 -13.00 12.47 -15.75
CA VAL A 93 -11.54 12.62 -15.85
C VAL A 93 -10.99 13.45 -14.69
N HIS A 94 -11.76 14.41 -14.18
CA HIS A 94 -11.33 15.26 -13.08
C HIS A 94 -11.24 14.53 -11.75
N SER A 95 -11.89 13.37 -11.63
CA SER A 95 -11.68 12.46 -10.49
C SER A 95 -10.28 11.83 -10.51
N ILE A 96 -9.68 11.67 -11.69
CA ILE A 96 -8.34 11.09 -11.90
C ILE A 96 -7.26 12.17 -11.81
N VAL A 97 -7.47 13.29 -12.51
CA VAL A 97 -6.52 14.41 -12.59
C VAL A 97 -7.24 15.74 -12.45
N SER A 98 -6.87 16.51 -11.42
CA SER A 98 -7.49 17.81 -11.17
C SER A 98 -7.28 18.78 -12.35
N HIS A 99 -8.25 19.69 -12.55
CA HIS A 99 -8.17 20.71 -13.60
C HIS A 99 -6.89 21.55 -13.50
N THR A 100 -6.51 21.95 -12.29
CA THR A 100 -5.30 22.74 -12.01
C THR A 100 -4.04 22.05 -12.51
N VAL A 101 -3.92 20.73 -12.32
CA VAL A 101 -2.77 19.96 -12.81
C VAL A 101 -2.75 19.90 -14.34
N LEU A 102 -3.90 19.69 -14.98
CA LEU A 102 -4.01 19.72 -16.45
C LEU A 102 -3.67 21.10 -17.04
N GLU A 103 -4.02 22.18 -16.36
CA GLU A 103 -3.69 23.54 -16.79
C GLU A 103 -2.18 23.80 -16.82
N THR A 104 -1.42 23.21 -15.88
CA THR A 104 0.04 23.33 -15.88
C THR A 104 0.74 22.62 -17.04
N LEU A 105 0.05 21.72 -17.75
CA LEU A 105 0.57 21.03 -18.92
C LEU A 105 0.51 21.93 -20.16
N LEU A 106 1.62 22.60 -20.44
CA LEU A 106 1.81 23.39 -21.65
C LEU A 106 2.22 22.48 -22.82
N LEU A 107 1.29 22.21 -23.73
CA LEU A 107 1.47 21.25 -24.82
C LEU A 107 2.63 21.61 -25.76
N ASP A 108 2.89 22.90 -26.00
CA ASP A 108 4.00 23.37 -26.84
C ASP A 108 5.38 22.87 -26.38
N LYS A 109 5.52 22.56 -25.09
CA LYS A 109 6.75 21.98 -24.53
C LYS A 109 6.96 20.53 -24.98
N PHE A 110 5.86 19.79 -25.17
CA PHE A 110 5.87 18.37 -25.50
C PHE A 110 5.79 18.09 -26.99
N VAL A 111 5.37 19.06 -27.80
CA VAL A 111 5.11 18.88 -29.24
C VAL A 111 6.20 19.53 -30.08
N ASP A 112 6.63 18.88 -31.16
CA ASP A 112 7.56 19.43 -32.15
C ASP A 112 6.87 20.22 -33.26
N SER A 113 7.65 20.80 -34.18
CA SER A 113 7.12 21.57 -35.31
C SER A 113 6.19 20.76 -36.21
N ASN A 114 6.23 19.43 -36.14
CA ASN A 114 5.47 18.50 -36.96
C ASN A 114 4.23 17.96 -36.22
N GLY A 115 3.91 18.48 -35.03
CA GLY A 115 2.78 18.00 -34.23
C GLY A 115 3.04 16.66 -33.55
N GLN A 116 4.29 16.17 -33.50
CA GLN A 116 4.66 14.91 -32.87
C GLN A 116 5.19 15.13 -31.45
N LEU A 117 5.08 14.11 -30.61
CA LEU A 117 5.66 14.14 -29.27
C LEU A 117 7.18 14.13 -29.31
N LYS A 118 7.81 15.12 -28.67
CA LYS A 118 9.25 15.22 -28.44
C LYS A 118 9.70 14.14 -27.45
N LYS A 119 10.31 13.06 -27.96
CA LYS A 119 10.85 11.96 -27.14
C LYS A 119 11.82 12.42 -26.03
N SER A 120 12.55 13.51 -26.28
CA SER A 120 13.48 14.09 -25.29
C SER A 120 12.77 14.73 -24.09
N VAL A 121 11.52 15.16 -24.24
CA VAL A 121 10.76 15.91 -23.23
C VAL A 121 9.68 15.08 -22.55
N VAL A 122 9.11 14.10 -23.25
CA VAL A 122 8.04 13.29 -22.64
C VAL A 122 8.55 12.45 -21.46
N PRO A 123 7.72 12.24 -20.41
CA PRO A 123 8.10 11.45 -19.24
C PRO A 123 8.37 9.98 -19.56
N TYR A 124 7.68 9.47 -20.59
CA TYR A 124 7.74 8.11 -21.10
C TYR A 124 7.54 8.13 -22.62
N ASP A 125 8.45 7.54 -23.39
CA ASP A 125 8.49 7.60 -24.85
C ASP A 125 8.32 6.25 -25.55
N GLU A 126 8.25 5.15 -24.79
CA GLU A 126 8.12 3.80 -25.34
C GLU A 126 6.67 3.42 -25.71
N SER A 127 5.68 4.25 -25.34
CA SER A 127 4.26 3.98 -25.62
C SER A 127 3.86 4.37 -27.04
N THR A 128 3.80 3.37 -27.93
CA THR A 128 3.28 3.53 -29.30
C THR A 128 1.79 3.89 -29.31
N PHE A 129 1.01 3.31 -28.39
CA PHE A 129 -0.43 3.57 -28.25
C PHE A 129 -0.71 5.04 -27.93
N VAL A 130 -0.05 5.59 -26.91
CA VAL A 130 -0.28 6.99 -26.51
C VAL A 130 0.20 7.93 -27.62
N THR A 131 1.31 7.61 -28.28
CA THR A 131 1.82 8.40 -29.41
C THR A 131 0.83 8.47 -30.57
N ASP A 132 0.25 7.34 -30.98
CA ASP A 132 -0.75 7.33 -32.07
C ASP A 132 -2.04 8.05 -31.68
N LYS A 133 -2.52 7.85 -30.45
CA LYS A 133 -3.71 8.56 -29.94
C LYS A 133 -3.47 10.06 -29.82
N PHE A 134 -2.27 10.47 -29.40
CA PHE A 134 -1.90 11.87 -29.30
C PHE A 134 -1.91 12.54 -30.66
N ARG A 135 -1.29 11.92 -31.66
CA ARG A 135 -1.29 12.41 -33.04
C ARG A 135 -2.71 12.60 -33.58
N LYS A 136 -3.59 11.62 -33.39
CA LYS A 136 -5.01 11.70 -33.79
C LYS A 136 -5.78 12.79 -33.05
N ALA A 137 -5.50 13.02 -31.78
CA ALA A 137 -6.11 14.10 -31.00
C ALA A 137 -5.61 15.48 -31.47
N TYR A 138 -4.30 15.59 -31.74
CA TYR A 138 -3.67 16.80 -32.25
C TYR A 138 -4.19 17.19 -33.65
N GLU A 139 -4.35 16.22 -34.56
CA GLU A 139 -4.97 16.41 -35.87
C GLU A 139 -6.42 16.93 -35.77
N LYS A 140 -7.13 16.57 -34.70
CA LYS A 140 -8.50 17.05 -34.40
C LYS A 140 -8.53 18.36 -33.60
N ASN A 141 -7.37 18.91 -33.25
CA ASN A 141 -7.22 20.07 -32.38
C ASN A 141 -7.88 19.89 -30.99
N ASP A 142 -7.94 18.65 -30.48
CA ASP A 142 -8.48 18.35 -29.16
C ASP A 142 -7.38 18.50 -28.08
N GLN A 143 -7.18 19.74 -27.66
CA GLN A 143 -6.17 20.12 -26.68
C GLN A 143 -6.39 19.43 -25.33
N HIS A 144 -7.63 19.22 -24.93
CA HIS A 144 -7.96 18.57 -23.66
C HIS A 144 -7.53 17.10 -23.67
N CYS A 145 -7.87 16.36 -24.73
CA CYS A 145 -7.44 14.98 -24.92
C CYS A 145 -5.91 14.86 -25.01
N CYS A 146 -5.24 15.78 -25.72
CA CYS A 146 -3.78 15.85 -25.76
C CYS A 146 -3.17 15.99 -24.35
N LYS A 147 -3.72 16.86 -23.50
CA LYS A 147 -3.23 17.03 -22.11
C LYS A 147 -3.42 15.76 -21.28
N ILE A 148 -4.58 15.11 -21.40
CA ILE A 148 -4.85 13.83 -20.72
C ILE A 148 -3.85 12.77 -21.16
N LEU A 149 -3.56 12.67 -22.46
CA LEU A 149 -2.59 11.71 -22.99
C LEU A 149 -1.17 11.98 -22.49
N VAL A 150 -0.77 13.25 -22.38
CA VAL A 150 0.50 13.61 -21.73
C VAL A 150 0.49 13.21 -20.25
N TYR A 151 -0.60 13.44 -19.52
CA TYR A 151 -0.75 12.98 -18.15
C TYR A 151 -0.67 11.45 -18.02
N ALA A 152 -1.22 10.70 -18.98
CA ALA A 152 -1.07 9.25 -19.02
C ALA A 152 0.40 8.81 -19.15
N LEU A 153 1.24 9.56 -19.89
CA LEU A 153 2.69 9.30 -19.94
C LEU A 153 3.38 9.54 -18.59
N TYR A 154 2.91 10.51 -17.80
CA TYR A 154 3.37 10.70 -16.42
C TYR A 154 3.04 9.49 -15.54
N LEU A 155 1.82 8.95 -15.65
CA LEU A 155 1.41 7.74 -14.92
C LEU A 155 2.20 6.51 -15.35
N MET A 156 2.44 6.33 -16.66
CA MET A 156 3.29 5.25 -17.17
C MET A 156 4.73 5.37 -16.67
N ALA A 157 5.30 6.58 -16.69
CA ALA A 157 6.63 6.83 -16.15
C ALA A 157 6.71 6.50 -14.65
N LEU A 158 5.70 6.88 -13.87
CA LEU A 158 5.59 6.57 -12.45
C LEU A 158 5.59 5.04 -12.25
N PHE A 159 4.71 4.33 -12.94
CA PHE A 159 4.55 2.89 -12.81
C PHE A 159 5.80 2.10 -13.23
N VAL A 160 6.43 2.45 -14.35
CA VAL A 160 7.58 1.72 -14.89
C VAL A 160 8.87 2.05 -14.14
N LYS A 161 9.10 3.32 -13.79
CA LYS A 161 10.38 3.76 -13.23
C LYS A 161 10.44 3.70 -11.71
N ILE A 162 9.29 3.67 -11.03
CA ILE A 162 9.20 3.67 -9.57
C ILE A 162 8.51 2.39 -9.10
N GLN A 163 9.30 1.32 -9.02
CA GLN A 163 8.82 -0.02 -8.62
C GLN A 163 8.35 -0.08 -7.15
N ASN A 164 8.98 0.70 -6.27
CA ASN A 164 8.59 0.79 -4.87
C ASN A 164 7.97 2.17 -4.61
N LEU A 165 6.66 2.26 -4.86
CA LEU A 165 5.88 3.48 -4.65
C LEU A 165 6.01 3.96 -3.20
N LYS A 166 5.95 3.08 -2.20
CA LYS A 166 6.10 3.45 -0.77
C LYS A 166 7.43 4.12 -0.44
N ALA A 167 8.50 3.85 -1.20
CA ALA A 167 9.81 4.46 -1.04
C ALA A 167 10.06 5.65 -1.99
N ALA A 168 9.05 6.06 -2.76
CA ALA A 168 9.14 7.15 -3.72
C ALA A 168 9.13 8.50 -3.00
N ARG A 169 10.32 9.00 -2.67
CA ARG A 169 10.51 10.39 -2.21
C ARG A 169 10.47 11.34 -3.39
N ASP A 170 10.10 12.59 -3.16
CA ASP A 170 10.00 13.67 -4.16
C ASP A 170 11.25 13.75 -5.05
N HIS A 171 12.45 13.66 -4.44
CA HIS A 171 13.71 13.69 -5.18
C HIS A 171 13.86 12.51 -6.16
N ARG A 172 13.40 11.31 -5.80
CA ARG A 172 13.39 10.15 -6.72
C ARG A 172 12.38 10.34 -7.83
N MET A 173 11.21 10.91 -7.53
CA MET A 173 10.19 11.19 -8.53
C MET A 173 10.66 12.24 -9.53
N HIS A 174 11.24 13.35 -9.07
CA HIS A 174 11.84 14.38 -9.94
C HIS A 174 12.96 13.83 -10.83
N ARG A 175 13.73 12.85 -10.35
CA ARG A 175 14.79 12.22 -11.14
C ARG A 175 14.25 11.23 -12.17
N ALA A 176 13.22 10.47 -11.82
CA ALA A 176 12.63 9.44 -12.68
C ALA A 176 11.72 10.04 -13.77
N ILE A 177 10.94 11.05 -13.40
CA ILE A 177 9.89 11.65 -14.22
C ILE A 177 10.42 12.96 -14.79
N LYS A 178 10.76 12.93 -16.08
CA LYS A 178 11.29 14.09 -16.79
C LYS A 178 10.25 15.23 -16.84
N TYR A 179 10.71 16.47 -16.68
CA TYR A 179 9.93 17.71 -16.84
C TYR A 179 8.65 17.84 -15.99
N ALA A 180 8.53 17.06 -14.91
CA ALA A 180 7.43 17.22 -13.96
C ALA A 180 7.58 18.52 -13.17
N THR A 181 6.50 19.30 -13.10
CA THR A 181 6.40 20.44 -12.19
C THR A 181 6.31 19.95 -10.74
N SER A 182 6.68 20.78 -9.76
CA SER A 182 6.50 20.43 -8.34
C SER A 182 5.05 20.09 -8.02
N LEU A 183 4.10 20.85 -8.58
CA LEU A 183 2.67 20.56 -8.44
C LEU A 183 2.30 19.17 -8.98
N MET A 184 2.83 18.79 -10.15
CA MET A 184 2.60 17.46 -10.73
C MET A 184 3.16 16.36 -9.83
N ILE A 185 4.39 16.53 -9.33
CA ILE A 185 5.00 15.55 -8.42
C ILE A 185 4.21 15.42 -7.12
N THR A 186 3.84 16.55 -6.51
CA THR A 186 3.00 16.57 -5.30
C THR A 186 1.68 15.85 -5.56
N ASN A 187 1.00 16.14 -6.67
CA ASN A 187 -0.27 15.49 -7.01
C ASN A 187 -0.13 13.98 -7.21
N LEU A 188 0.89 13.55 -7.97
CA LEU A 188 1.17 12.13 -8.20
C LEU A 188 1.53 11.41 -6.90
N LYS A 189 2.31 12.06 -6.03
CA LYS A 189 2.73 11.51 -4.75
C LYS A 189 1.55 11.36 -3.81
N GLU A 190 0.80 12.44 -3.58
CA GLU A 190 -0.37 12.43 -2.71
C GLU A 190 -1.39 11.36 -3.14
N ARG A 191 -1.65 11.24 -4.45
CA ARG A 191 -2.66 10.30 -4.97
C ARG A 191 -2.21 8.86 -5.02
N TYR A 192 -0.98 8.57 -5.45
CA TYR A 192 -0.56 7.21 -5.81
C TYR A 192 0.53 6.62 -4.89
N THR A 193 1.18 7.45 -4.10
CA THR A 193 2.26 7.02 -3.18
C THR A 193 1.81 7.10 -1.73
N ASP A 194 1.35 8.28 -1.31
CA ASP A 194 1.00 8.55 0.09
C ASP A 194 -0.41 8.05 0.43
N ASN A 195 -1.27 7.87 -0.58
CA ASN A 195 -2.64 7.40 -0.39
C ASN A 195 -2.68 5.93 0.07
N PRO A 196 -3.17 5.63 1.29
CA PRO A 196 -3.27 4.27 1.78
C PRO A 196 -4.19 3.38 0.93
N ALA A 197 -5.24 3.94 0.31
CA ALA A 197 -6.14 3.19 -0.56
C ALA A 197 -5.43 2.62 -1.80
N MET A 198 -4.37 3.29 -2.27
CA MET A 198 -3.55 2.84 -3.42
C MET A 198 -2.46 1.84 -3.02
N GLN A 199 -2.20 1.65 -1.73
CA GLN A 199 -1.16 0.75 -1.22
C GLN A 199 -1.66 -0.69 -1.12
N VAL A 200 -2.22 -1.23 -2.20
CA VAL A 200 -2.65 -2.63 -2.24
C VAL A 200 -1.40 -3.52 -2.20
N PRO A 201 -1.28 -4.46 -1.23
CA PRO A 201 -0.22 -5.44 -1.25
C PRO A 201 -0.38 -6.30 -2.52
N CYS A 202 0.56 -6.22 -3.45
CA CYS A 202 0.65 -7.20 -4.53
C CYS A 202 1.05 -8.55 -3.93
N THR A 203 0.07 -9.33 -3.47
CA THR A 203 0.27 -10.74 -3.13
C THR A 203 0.35 -11.55 -4.41
N PHE A 204 1.44 -11.38 -5.18
CA PHE A 204 1.82 -12.38 -6.16
C PHE A 204 2.44 -13.55 -5.39
N THR A 205 1.60 -14.47 -4.95
CA THR A 205 2.06 -15.83 -4.62
C THR A 205 2.45 -16.48 -5.94
N CYS A 206 3.72 -16.39 -6.31
CA CYS A 206 4.30 -17.27 -7.30
C CYS A 206 4.21 -18.69 -6.73
N HIS A 207 3.18 -19.44 -7.14
CA HIS A 207 3.23 -20.89 -7.03
C HIS A 207 4.35 -21.36 -7.95
N SER A 208 5.53 -21.54 -7.37
CA SER A 208 6.57 -22.33 -7.98
C SER A 208 5.99 -23.72 -8.20
N HIS A 209 5.63 -24.03 -9.45
CA HIS A 209 5.44 -25.39 -9.92
C HIS A 209 6.79 -26.09 -9.71
N GLN A 210 6.91 -26.82 -8.60
CA GLN A 210 7.93 -27.86 -8.48
C GLN A 210 7.47 -29.01 -9.37
N SER A 211 8.41 -29.41 -10.24
CA SER A 211 8.29 -30.44 -11.26
C SER A 211 8.13 -31.83 -10.67
#